data_AF-A0AA40KK11-F1
#
_entry.id   AF-A0AA40KK11-F1
#
_cell.length_a   1.000
_cell.length_b   1.000
_cell.length_c   1.000
_cell.angle_alpha   90.00
_cell.angle_beta   90.00
_cell.angle_gamma   90.00
#
_symmetry.space_group_name_H-M   'P 1'
#
loop_
_entity.id
_entity.type
_entity.pdbx_description
1 polymer ?
#
loop_
_entity_poly.entity_id
_entity_poly.type
_entity_poly.pdbx_seq_one_letter_code
_entity_poly.pdbx_strand_id
1 'polypeptide(L)'
;MIVLLFIVFVAKISTSDNIQKLYRSPWHYECKGGLCKKEFITKEMINPTSLEVCELFCDASSFLWPKPTGHLSLSKNMVQFDPDKIRLDDVQSGTQIKYLLERNIVLLKNIVKNIGGKLANVSGMEMLIRCKGYLEMNNIKLTLHTDESYNLTVIQMDKTNYVDEN
;
A
#
# COMPACT_ATOMS: atom_id res chain seq x y z
N MET A 1 62.03 -38.55 16.09
CA MET A 1 60.83 -38.13 16.85
C MET A 1 60.28 -36.86 16.22
N ILE A 2 59.35 -37.00 15.27
CA ILE A 2 58.64 -35.87 14.63
C ILE A 2 57.16 -36.18 14.80
N VAL A 3 56.47 -35.41 15.64
CA VAL A 3 55.01 -35.51 15.79
C VAL A 3 54.42 -34.18 15.35
N LEU A 4 53.53 -34.30 14.38
CA LEU A 4 52.89 -33.26 13.60
C LEU A 4 52.06 -32.28 14.43
N LEU A 5 52.30 -30.99 14.22
CA LEU A 5 51.41 -29.90 14.62
C LEU A 5 50.26 -29.78 13.61
N PHE A 6 49.08 -30.32 13.96
CA PHE A 6 47.84 -30.03 13.26
C PHE A 6 47.35 -28.63 13.64
N ILE A 7 47.65 -27.63 12.80
CA ILE A 7 47.05 -26.30 12.88
C ILE A 7 45.63 -26.40 12.31
N VAL A 8 44.64 -26.50 13.18
CA VAL A 8 43.22 -26.40 12.83
C VAL A 8 42.93 -24.94 12.51
N PHE A 9 42.95 -24.58 11.22
CA PHE A 9 42.48 -23.29 10.74
C PHE A 9 40.95 -23.28 10.80
N VAL A 10 40.39 -22.90 11.95
CA VAL A 10 38.95 -22.63 12.08
C VAL A 10 38.68 -21.32 11.33
N ALA A 11 38.39 -21.43 10.03
CA ALA A 11 37.81 -20.33 9.28
C ALA A 11 36.45 -20.01 9.90
N LYS A 12 36.39 -18.94 10.71
CA LYS A 12 35.13 -18.36 11.18
C LYS A 12 34.40 -17.80 9.96
N ILE A 13 33.56 -18.63 9.33
CA ILE A 13 32.55 -18.18 8.39
C ILE A 13 31.62 -17.26 9.18
N SER A 14 31.77 -15.96 8.98
CA SER A 14 30.89 -14.97 9.56
C SER A 14 29.57 -15.02 8.80
N THR A 15 28.62 -15.84 9.28
CA THR A 15 27.26 -15.87 8.75
C THR A 15 26.58 -14.55 9.03
N SER A 16 25.91 -14.05 8.00
CA SER A 16 25.28 -12.73 7.93
C SER A 16 23.96 -12.68 8.71
N ASP A 17 24.01 -12.79 10.04
CA ASP A 17 22.81 -12.84 10.89
C ASP A 17 22.08 -11.49 11.05
N ASN A 18 22.68 -10.36 10.64
CA ASN A 18 22.11 -9.03 10.90
C ASN A 18 21.02 -8.57 9.91
N ILE A 19 21.06 -8.99 8.64
CA ILE A 19 20.05 -8.54 7.65
C ILE A 19 18.69 -9.24 7.85
N GLN A 20 18.71 -10.50 8.28
CA GLN A 20 17.49 -11.25 8.58
C GLN A 20 16.69 -10.68 9.76
N LYS A 21 17.30 -9.85 10.62
CA LYS A 21 16.58 -9.18 11.70
C LYS A 21 15.74 -7.99 11.25
N LEU A 22 16.05 -7.38 10.10
CA LEU A 22 15.37 -6.15 9.65
C LEU A 22 14.11 -6.47 8.82
N TYR A 23 14.09 -7.59 8.11
CA TYR A 23 13.00 -7.98 7.22
C TYR A 23 12.33 -9.27 7.70
N ARG A 24 11.00 -9.34 7.61
CA ARG A 24 10.22 -10.54 7.99
C ARG A 24 10.50 -11.75 7.07
N SER A 25 11.12 -11.52 5.92
CA SER A 25 11.42 -12.53 4.90
C SER A 25 12.83 -12.30 4.35
N PRO A 26 13.60 -13.36 4.05
CA PRO A 26 14.90 -13.25 3.38
C PRO A 26 14.78 -13.04 1.86
N TRP A 27 13.56 -12.93 1.34
CA TRP A 27 13.25 -12.87 -0.09
C TRP A 27 12.86 -11.46 -0.53
N HIS A 28 13.31 -11.11 -1.73
CA HIS A 28 12.91 -9.95 -2.52
C HIS A 28 12.37 -10.41 -3.89
N TYR A 29 11.58 -9.56 -4.56
CA TYR A 29 11.00 -9.83 -5.87
C TYR A 29 11.30 -8.74 -6.88
N GLU A 30 11.75 -9.15 -8.06
CA GLU A 30 12.01 -8.26 -9.20
C GLU A 30 11.11 -8.61 -10.40
N CYS A 31 10.54 -7.59 -11.03
CA CYS A 31 9.71 -7.77 -12.23
C CYS A 31 10.59 -8.06 -13.45
N LYS A 32 10.52 -9.29 -13.97
CA LYS A 32 11.26 -9.74 -15.15
C LYS A 32 10.31 -10.41 -16.14
N GLY A 33 9.98 -9.70 -17.23
CA GLY A 33 9.09 -10.21 -18.28
C GLY A 33 7.63 -10.35 -17.84
N GLY A 34 7.12 -9.42 -17.02
CA GLY A 34 5.75 -9.46 -16.50
C GLY A 34 5.53 -10.43 -15.34
N LEU A 35 6.61 -11.02 -14.80
CA LEU A 35 6.57 -11.96 -13.68
C LEU A 35 7.49 -11.50 -12.55
N CYS A 36 7.01 -11.65 -11.32
CA CYS A 36 7.79 -11.37 -10.11
C CYS A 36 8.71 -12.54 -9.77
N LYS A 37 10.00 -12.38 -10.04
CA LYS A 37 11.01 -13.41 -9.76
C LYS A 37 11.55 -13.24 -8.35
N LYS A 38 11.55 -14.33 -7.59
CA LYS A 38 12.03 -14.39 -6.21
C LYS A 38 13.55 -14.51 -6.16
N GLU A 39 14.19 -13.62 -5.40
CA GLU A 39 15.65 -13.56 -5.21
C GLU A 39 15.99 -13.35 -3.72
N PHE A 40 17.20 -13.70 -3.32
CA PHE A 40 17.66 -13.49 -1.93
C PHE A 40 18.05 -12.04 -1.70
N ILE A 41 17.73 -11.51 -0.51
CA ILE A 41 18.20 -10.20 -0.09
C ILE A 41 19.72 -10.28 0.18
N THR A 42 20.49 -9.46 -0.53
CA THR A 42 21.94 -9.33 -0.36
C THR A 42 22.31 -8.10 0.47
N LYS A 43 23.55 -8.01 0.95
CA LYS A 43 24.04 -6.86 1.73
C LYS A 43 24.10 -5.55 0.94
N GLU A 44 24.18 -5.64 -0.37
CA GLU A 44 24.28 -4.49 -1.28
C GLU A 44 22.90 -3.92 -1.65
N MET A 45 21.83 -4.66 -1.34
CA MET A 45 20.46 -4.29 -1.69
C MET A 45 19.90 -3.25 -0.71
N ILE A 46 19.60 -2.06 -1.23
CA ILE A 46 19.13 -0.91 -0.43
C ILE A 46 17.63 -1.02 -0.13
N ASN A 47 16.82 -1.43 -1.11
CA ASN A 47 15.35 -1.41 -1.02
C ASN A 47 14.74 -2.73 -1.53
N PRO A 48 14.73 -3.80 -0.73
CA PRO A 48 14.04 -5.02 -1.09
C PRO A 48 12.51 -4.80 -1.14
N THR A 49 11.93 -5.04 -2.31
CA THR A 49 10.50 -5.11 -2.61
C THR A 49 9.87 -6.45 -2.20
N SER A 50 8.68 -6.40 -1.60
CA SER A 50 7.87 -7.59 -1.30
C SER A 50 7.16 -8.15 -2.54
N LEU A 51 6.55 -9.33 -2.43
CA LEU A 51 5.83 -9.95 -3.53
C LEU A 51 4.66 -9.06 -3.98
N GLU A 52 3.87 -8.59 -3.03
CA GLU A 52 2.65 -7.81 -3.26
C GLU A 52 2.96 -6.49 -3.97
N VAL A 53 4.07 -5.84 -3.59
CA VAL A 53 4.52 -4.61 -4.24
C VAL A 53 5.03 -4.89 -5.65
N CYS A 54 5.75 -6.00 -5.85
CA CYS A 54 6.19 -6.38 -7.19
C CYS A 54 4.98 -6.67 -8.10
N GLU A 55 4.02 -7.46 -7.64
CA GLU A 55 2.84 -7.85 -8.43
C GLU A 55 2.00 -6.63 -8.82
N LEU A 56 1.83 -5.67 -7.89
CA LEU A 56 1.13 -4.40 -8.14
C LEU A 56 1.73 -3.61 -9.31
N PHE A 57 3.06 -3.60 -9.47
CA PHE A 57 3.71 -2.83 -10.54
C PHE A 57 4.06 -3.65 -11.78
N CYS A 58 4.19 -4.97 -11.65
CA CYS A 58 4.63 -5.85 -12.73
C CYS A 58 3.49 -6.25 -13.67
N ASP A 59 2.29 -6.46 -13.11
CA ASP A 59 1.03 -6.59 -13.85
C ASP A 59 -0.06 -5.86 -13.08
N ALA A 60 -0.15 -4.55 -13.33
CA ALA A 60 -1.05 -3.61 -12.68
C ALA A 60 -2.53 -4.05 -12.61
N SER A 61 -2.97 -4.95 -13.50
CA SER A 61 -4.36 -5.41 -13.51
C SER A 61 -4.62 -6.67 -12.68
N SER A 62 -3.58 -7.38 -12.26
CA SER A 62 -3.70 -8.63 -11.49
C SER A 62 -4.10 -8.42 -10.03
N PHE A 63 -3.78 -7.25 -9.46
CA PHE A 63 -4.04 -6.94 -8.05
C PHE A 63 -5.41 -6.31 -7.77
N LEU A 64 -6.11 -5.84 -8.81
CA LEU A 64 -7.43 -5.24 -8.69
C LEU A 64 -8.50 -6.25 -9.10
N TRP A 65 -9.35 -6.63 -8.14
CA TRP A 65 -10.49 -7.49 -8.39
C TRP A 65 -11.78 -6.87 -7.84
N PRO A 66 -12.81 -6.65 -8.67
CA PRO A 66 -12.82 -6.85 -10.11
C PRO A 66 -11.89 -5.87 -10.86
N LYS A 67 -11.46 -6.25 -12.06
CA LYS A 67 -10.69 -5.36 -12.94
C LYS A 67 -11.58 -4.16 -13.34
N PRO A 68 -11.09 -2.90 -13.22
CA PRO A 68 -11.83 -1.73 -13.68
C PRO A 68 -12.23 -1.84 -15.15
N THR A 69 -13.45 -1.39 -15.48
CA THR A 69 -13.97 -1.37 -16.85
C THR A 69 -13.49 -0.17 -17.67
N GLY A 70 -13.09 0.90 -16.97
CA GLY A 70 -12.55 2.13 -17.56
C GLY A 70 -11.03 2.14 -17.69
N HIS A 71 -10.47 3.34 -17.85
CA HIS A 71 -9.03 3.54 -17.91
C HIS A 71 -8.38 3.24 -16.55
N LEU A 72 -7.28 2.47 -16.57
CA LEU A 72 -6.45 2.17 -15.39
C LEU A 72 -5.03 2.65 -15.65
N SER A 73 -4.54 3.54 -14.80
CA SER A 73 -3.15 4.00 -14.78
C SER A 73 -2.64 4.01 -13.35
N LEU A 74 -1.53 3.31 -13.10
CA LEU A 74 -0.87 3.26 -11.80
C LEU A 74 0.50 3.95 -11.90
N SER A 75 0.81 4.80 -10.92
CA SER A 75 2.16 5.34 -10.76
C SER A 75 3.15 4.23 -10.38
N LYS A 76 4.46 4.46 -10.52
CA LYS A 76 5.50 3.52 -10.05
C LYS A 76 5.95 3.79 -8.62
N ASN A 77 5.30 4.72 -7.93
CA ASN A 77 5.68 5.17 -6.60
C ASN A 77 4.69 4.62 -5.57
N MET A 78 5.21 4.24 -4.41
CA MET A 78 4.40 3.95 -3.23
C MET A 78 4.61 5.03 -2.19
N VAL A 79 3.57 5.28 -1.43
CA VAL A 79 3.61 6.18 -0.30
C VAL A 79 3.09 5.47 0.94
N GLN A 80 3.77 5.70 2.05
CA GLN A 80 3.28 5.25 3.34
C GLN A 80 2.32 6.30 3.89
N PHE A 81 1.10 5.87 4.23
CA PHE A 81 0.10 6.71 4.89
C PHE A 81 -0.21 6.17 6.28
N ASP A 82 -0.68 7.08 7.15
CA ASP A 82 -1.09 6.76 8.51
C ASP A 82 -2.59 6.38 8.53
N PRO A 83 -2.96 5.13 8.86
CA PRO A 83 -4.35 4.68 8.87
C PRO A 83 -5.25 5.47 9.82
N ASP A 84 -4.70 6.07 10.88
CA ASP A 84 -5.47 6.93 11.78
C ASP A 84 -5.86 8.27 11.14
N LYS A 85 -5.04 8.73 10.20
CA LYS A 85 -5.20 9.99 9.48
C LYS A 85 -5.91 9.82 8.13
N ILE A 86 -6.80 8.84 7.99
CA ILE A 86 -7.76 8.82 6.87
C ILE A 86 -8.93 9.75 7.24
N ARG A 87 -9.28 10.71 6.38
CA ARG A 87 -10.39 11.64 6.63
C ARG A 87 -11.28 11.80 5.41
N LEU A 88 -12.57 12.01 5.66
CA LEU A 88 -13.54 12.42 4.66
C LEU A 88 -13.55 13.95 4.60
N ASP A 89 -13.48 14.51 3.41
CA ASP A 89 -13.51 15.94 3.16
C ASP A 89 -14.66 16.29 2.21
N ASP A 90 -15.16 17.53 2.29
CA ASP A 90 -16.13 18.10 1.34
C ASP A 90 -17.44 17.29 1.18
N VAL A 91 -18.12 16.96 2.29
CA VAL A 91 -19.45 16.30 2.27
C VAL A 91 -20.47 17.07 3.10
N GLN A 92 -21.64 17.33 2.50
CA GLN A 92 -22.72 18.08 3.13
C GLN A 92 -23.19 17.43 4.44
N SER A 93 -23.17 18.23 5.51
CA SER A 93 -23.63 17.82 6.85
C SER A 93 -25.13 17.51 6.90
N GLY A 94 -25.51 16.56 7.76
CA GLY A 94 -26.91 16.21 8.01
C GLY A 94 -27.57 15.32 6.94
N THR A 95 -26.81 14.87 5.94
CA THR A 95 -27.32 13.98 4.87
C THR A 95 -27.14 12.50 5.23
N GLN A 96 -28.00 11.64 4.67
CA GLN A 96 -27.85 10.18 4.85
C GLN A 96 -26.58 9.65 4.19
N ILE A 97 -26.18 10.23 3.05
CA ILE A 97 -24.92 9.90 2.37
C ILE A 97 -23.72 10.15 3.29
N LYS A 98 -23.65 11.29 3.97
CA LYS A 98 -22.55 11.58 4.89
C LYS A 98 -22.40 10.50 5.96
N TYR A 99 -23.51 10.11 6.59
CA TYR A 99 -23.51 9.06 7.60
C TYR A 99 -22.94 7.73 7.05
N LEU A 100 -23.35 7.33 5.84
CA LEU A 100 -22.86 6.11 5.20
C LEU A 100 -21.36 6.19 4.87
N LEU A 101 -20.90 7.32 4.34
CA LEU A 101 -19.48 7.54 4.03
C LEU A 101 -18.63 7.51 5.29
N GLU A 102 -19.01 8.22 6.34
CA GLU A 102 -18.31 8.23 7.62
C GLU A 102 -18.18 6.82 8.20
N ARG A 103 -19.27 6.03 8.14
CA ARG A 103 -19.25 4.63 8.55
C ARG A 103 -18.27 3.79 7.72
N ASN A 104 -18.25 3.98 6.40
CA ASN A 104 -17.31 3.27 5.52
C ASN A 104 -15.86 3.70 5.75
N ILE A 105 -15.58 4.96 6.10
CA ILE A 105 -14.25 5.41 6.48
C ILE A 105 -13.78 4.72 7.76
N VAL A 106 -14.67 4.57 8.75
CA VAL A 106 -14.33 3.82 9.98
C VAL A 106 -14.01 2.36 9.64
N LEU A 107 -14.79 1.72 8.78
CA LEU A 107 -14.53 0.35 8.33
C LEU A 107 -13.18 0.25 7.59
N LEU A 108 -12.89 1.18 6.69
CA LEU A 108 -11.64 1.25 5.95
C LEU A 108 -10.44 1.36 6.90
N LYS A 109 -10.50 2.27 7.88
CA LYS A 109 -9.45 2.41 8.92
C LYS A 109 -9.18 1.09 9.63
N ASN A 110 -10.24 0.38 10.02
CA ASN A 110 -10.11 -0.90 10.72
C ASN A 110 -9.50 -1.98 9.83
N ILE A 111 -9.93 -2.08 8.57
CA ILE A 111 -9.38 -3.03 7.60
C ILE A 111 -7.89 -2.78 7.39
N VAL A 112 -7.49 -1.54 7.11
CA VAL A 112 -6.08 -1.19 6.84
C VAL A 112 -5.20 -1.46 8.06
N LYS A 113 -5.66 -1.12 9.27
CA LYS A 113 -4.95 -1.43 10.51
C LYS A 113 -4.77 -2.93 10.71
N ASN A 114 -5.80 -3.72 10.43
CA ASN A 114 -5.74 -5.17 10.57
C ASN A 114 -4.78 -5.81 9.56
N ILE A 115 -4.72 -5.29 8.32
CA ILE A 115 -3.78 -5.75 7.28
C ILE A 115 -2.33 -5.41 7.67
N GLY A 116 -2.06 -4.20 8.17
CA GLY A 116 -0.72 -3.78 8.57
C GLY A 116 -0.18 -4.50 9.82
N GLY A 117 -1.06 -5.09 10.63
CA GLY A 117 -0.72 -5.77 11.88
C GLY A 117 0.12 -4.88 12.81
N LYS A 118 1.03 -5.49 13.60
CA LYS A 118 1.96 -4.76 14.49
C LYS A 118 2.97 -3.84 13.76
N LEU A 119 2.98 -3.85 12.41
CA LEU A 119 3.86 -3.02 11.56
C LEU A 119 3.14 -1.81 10.97
N ALA A 120 1.85 -1.61 11.26
CA ALA A 120 1.16 -0.36 10.99
C ALA A 120 1.78 0.74 11.88
N ASN A 121 2.95 1.25 11.47
CA ASN A 121 3.57 2.40 12.08
C ASN A 121 2.57 3.56 11.99
N VAL A 122 2.32 4.27 13.09
CA VAL A 122 1.47 5.48 13.17
C VAL A 122 2.17 6.69 12.50
N SER A 123 2.95 6.43 11.45
CA SER A 123 3.80 7.37 10.74
C SER A 123 3.55 7.19 9.25
N GLY A 124 3.40 8.31 8.55
CA GLY A 124 3.02 8.35 7.16
C GLY A 124 2.23 9.62 6.84
N MET A 125 1.87 9.77 5.57
CA MET A 125 1.03 10.85 5.08
C MET A 125 -0.43 10.73 5.55
N GLU A 126 -1.12 11.86 5.60
CA GLU A 126 -2.57 11.92 5.75
C GLU A 126 -3.26 11.55 4.42
N MET A 127 -4.38 10.84 4.50
CA MET A 127 -5.20 10.49 3.34
C MET A 127 -6.53 11.25 3.41
N LEU A 128 -6.73 12.16 2.47
CA LEU A 128 -8.00 12.88 2.29
C LEU A 128 -8.81 12.20 1.20
N ILE A 129 -10.04 11.78 1.54
CA ILE A 129 -11.00 11.19 0.62
C ILE A 129 -12.06 12.23 0.32
N ARG A 130 -12.17 12.62 -0.95
CA ARG A 130 -13.19 13.52 -1.47
C ARG A 130 -14.08 12.75 -2.42
N CYS A 131 -15.37 12.89 -2.25
CA CYS A 131 -16.34 12.24 -3.10
C CYS A 131 -17.32 13.29 -3.64
N LYS A 132 -17.52 13.30 -4.96
CA LYS A 132 -18.28 14.32 -5.68
C LYS A 132 -19.24 13.64 -6.66
N GLY A 133 -20.20 14.40 -7.20
CA GLY A 133 -21.13 13.92 -8.22
C GLY A 133 -22.40 13.27 -7.68
N TYR A 134 -22.73 13.50 -6.40
CA TYR A 134 -24.00 13.05 -5.83
C TYR A 134 -25.17 13.84 -6.44
N LEU A 135 -26.08 13.13 -7.10
CA LEU A 135 -27.31 13.73 -7.65
C LEU A 135 -28.42 13.86 -6.60
N GLU A 136 -28.43 12.96 -5.62
CA GLU A 136 -29.45 12.88 -4.57
C GLU A 136 -28.76 12.51 -3.25
N MET A 137 -29.08 13.20 -2.15
CA MET A 137 -28.32 13.08 -0.89
C MET A 137 -29.10 12.41 0.24
N ASN A 138 -30.42 12.27 0.11
CA ASN A 138 -31.29 11.75 1.16
C ASN A 138 -32.07 10.50 0.75
N ASN A 139 -32.12 10.17 -0.54
CA ASN A 139 -32.68 8.90 -1.01
C ASN A 139 -31.58 7.88 -1.29
N ILE A 140 -31.28 7.05 -0.28
CA ILE A 140 -30.24 6.01 -0.34
C ILE A 140 -30.77 4.64 -0.80
N LYS A 141 -32.01 4.56 -1.29
CA LYS A 141 -32.61 3.29 -1.68
C LYS A 141 -32.01 2.80 -3.00
N LEU A 142 -31.43 1.61 -2.97
CA LEU A 142 -30.90 0.94 -4.16
C LEU A 142 -32.04 0.51 -5.10
N THR A 143 -31.80 0.67 -6.40
CA THR A 143 -32.69 0.27 -7.48
C THR A 143 -31.88 -0.38 -8.60
N LEU A 144 -32.55 -1.04 -9.56
CA LEU A 144 -31.89 -1.58 -10.75
C LEU A 144 -31.27 -0.51 -11.66
N HIS A 145 -31.65 0.75 -11.47
CA HIS A 145 -31.13 1.90 -12.22
C HIS A 145 -30.14 2.74 -11.40
N THR A 146 -29.73 2.25 -10.22
CA THR A 146 -28.70 2.92 -9.43
C THR A 146 -27.39 2.93 -10.22
N ASP A 147 -26.87 4.12 -10.48
CA ASP A 147 -25.57 4.28 -11.11
C ASP A 147 -24.45 4.04 -10.09
N GLU A 148 -23.67 3.00 -10.31
CA GLU A 148 -22.52 2.61 -9.49
C GLU A 148 -21.18 2.97 -10.16
N SER A 149 -21.21 3.72 -11.26
CA SER A 149 -20.02 4.16 -11.98
C SER A 149 -19.23 5.18 -11.17
N TYR A 150 -17.90 5.07 -11.17
CA TYR A 150 -17.03 6.06 -10.54
C TYR A 150 -15.69 6.20 -11.28
N ASN A 151 -15.05 7.34 -11.09
CA ASN A 151 -13.65 7.56 -11.42
C ASN A 151 -12.87 7.75 -10.13
N LEU A 152 -11.75 7.03 -9.98
CA LEU A 152 -10.87 7.14 -8.82
C LEU A 152 -9.56 7.79 -9.23
N THR A 153 -9.28 8.95 -8.65
CA THR A 153 -8.02 9.68 -8.84
C THR A 153 -7.26 9.72 -7.52
N VAL A 154 -6.04 9.22 -7.51
CA VAL A 154 -5.14 9.25 -6.35
C VAL A 154 -3.94 10.12 -6.69
N ILE A 155 -3.78 11.22 -5.94
CA ILE A 155 -2.68 12.16 -6.10
C ILE A 155 -2.06 12.46 -4.75
N GLN A 156 -0.74 12.67 -4.74
CA GLN A 156 -0.05 13.22 -3.60
C GLN A 156 -0.18 14.75 -3.67
N MET A 157 -0.70 15.37 -2.61
CA MET A 157 -0.85 16.82 -2.54
C MET A 157 0.42 17.41 -1.92
N ASP A 158 1.11 18.29 -2.65
CA ASP A 158 2.18 19.10 -2.09
C ASP A 158 1.59 20.26 -1.28
N LYS A 159 2.20 20.58 -0.13
CA LYS A 159 1.76 21.67 0.76
C LYS A 159 1.72 23.06 0.10
N THR A 160 2.29 23.22 -1.08
CA THR A 160 2.49 24.50 -1.79
C THR A 160 1.37 24.90 -2.73
N ASN A 161 0.36 24.06 -2.98
CA ASN A 161 -0.76 24.37 -3.90
C ASN A 161 -2.12 24.44 -3.20
N TYR A 162 -2.18 24.98 -1.98
CA TYR A 162 -3.42 25.53 -1.43
C TYR A 162 -3.62 26.93 -2.03
N VAL A 163 -4.12 26.98 -3.25
CA VAL A 163 -4.87 28.14 -3.74
C VAL A 163 -6.31 27.69 -3.79
N ASP A 164 -7.08 28.14 -2.80
CA ASP A 164 -8.53 28.06 -2.84
C ASP A 164 -9.01 28.88 -4.04
N GLU A 165 -9.47 28.22 -5.09
CA GLU A 165 -10.35 28.86 -6.07
C GLU A 165 -11.73 28.99 -5.40
N ASN A 166 -12.06 30.23 -5.05
CA ASN A 166 -13.39 30.69 -4.62
C ASN A 166 -14.47 30.39 -5.66
#